data_AF-A0A133UVR5-F1
#
_entry.id   AF-A0A133UVR5-F1
#
_cell.length_a   1.000
_cell.length_b   1.000
_cell.length_c   1.000
_cell.angle_alpha   90.00
_cell.angle_beta   90.00
_cell.angle_gamma   90.00
#
_symmetry.space_group_name_H-M   'P 1'
#
loop_
_entity.id
_entity.type
_entity.pdbx_description
1 polymer ?
#
loop_
_entity_poly.entity_id
_entity_poly.type
_entity_poly.pdbx_seq_one_letter_code
_entity_poly.pdbx_strand_id
1 'polypeptide(L)'
;AKTPRTLEEIAEASRVDKREISRSYRFIARELNIDLPLTDPAKYVPRFGSELNISGEAKVEAMEIIRKAQEEKLTSGKSPSGTAAAAIYIATLKSGERRTQREVAKAADVTEVTVRNRYNKIAEELDAEIKV
;
A
#
# COMPACT_ATOMS: atom_id res chain seq x y z
N ALA A 1 -17.03 5.83 8.02
CA ALA A 1 -15.63 6.02 7.59
C ALA A 1 -15.40 5.27 6.28
N LYS A 2 -14.71 5.85 5.28
CA LYS A 2 -14.34 5.14 4.04
C LYS A 2 -13.04 4.35 4.28
N THR A 3 -13.16 3.08 4.68
CA THR A 3 -12.02 2.20 4.90
C THR A 3 -11.74 1.39 3.64
N PRO A 4 -10.60 1.60 2.96
CA PRO A 4 -10.29 0.82 1.77
C PRO A 4 -10.01 -0.64 2.16
N ARG A 5 -10.59 -1.57 1.39
CA ARG A 5 -10.33 -3.02 1.50
C ARG A 5 -9.68 -3.50 0.20
N THR A 6 -8.70 -4.39 0.31
CA THR A 6 -8.06 -4.99 -0.85
C THR A 6 -9.03 -6.00 -1.50
N LEU A 7 -8.84 -6.28 -2.79
CA LEU A 7 -9.62 -7.32 -3.46
C LEU A 7 -9.32 -8.72 -2.89
N GLU A 8 -8.15 -8.91 -2.28
CA GLU A 8 -7.80 -10.15 -1.57
C GLU A 8 -8.70 -10.33 -0.35
N GLU A 9 -8.85 -9.28 0.47
CA GLU A 9 -9.72 -9.32 1.64
C GLU A 9 -11.17 -9.64 1.30
N ILE A 10 -11.66 -9.10 0.18
CA ILE A 10 -13.01 -9.39 -0.32
C ILE A 10 -13.09 -10.83 -0.83
N ALA A 11 -12.04 -11.33 -1.49
CA ALA A 11 -11.97 -12.71 -1.93
C ALA A 11 -12.00 -13.69 -0.75
N GLU A 12 -11.16 -13.47 0.28
CA GLU A 12 -11.08 -14.30 1.49
C GLU A 12 -12.40 -14.32 2.28
N ALA A 13 -13.08 -13.18 2.38
CA ALA A 13 -14.39 -13.10 3.03
C ALA A 13 -15.53 -13.66 2.17
N SER A 14 -15.25 -13.97 0.90
CA SER A 14 -16.22 -14.52 -0.06
C SER A 14 -15.93 -15.99 -0.36
N ARG A 15 -16.81 -16.63 -1.15
CA ARG A 15 -16.56 -17.95 -1.74
C ARG A 15 -16.14 -17.84 -3.21
N VAL A 16 -15.57 -16.70 -3.60
CA VAL A 16 -15.31 -16.34 -4.99
C VAL A 16 -13.86 -15.92 -5.15
N ASP A 17 -13.22 -16.38 -6.22
CA ASP A 17 -11.84 -16.03 -6.52
C ASP A 17 -11.70 -14.53 -6.80
N LYS A 18 -10.57 -13.95 -6.36
CA LYS A 18 -10.18 -12.56 -6.65
C LYS A 18 -10.34 -12.19 -8.12
N ARG A 19 -10.00 -13.11 -9.03
CA ARG A 19 -10.07 -12.89 -10.49
C ARG A 19 -11.50 -12.66 -10.96
N GLU A 20 -12.45 -13.40 -10.40
CA GLU A 20 -13.87 -13.27 -10.73
C GLU A 20 -14.45 -11.99 -10.14
N ILE A 21 -14.17 -11.68 -8.87
CA ILE A 21 -14.50 -10.38 -8.27
C ILE A 21 -13.95 -9.24 -9.12
N SER A 22 -12.69 -9.34 -9.53
CA SER A 22 -12.00 -8.36 -10.36
C SER A 22 -12.68 -8.13 -11.71
N ARG A 23 -13.25 -9.17 -12.31
CA ARG A 23 -13.98 -9.09 -13.58
C ARG A 23 -15.35 -8.48 -13.37
N SER A 24 -16.08 -8.96 -12.38
CA SER A 24 -17.45 -8.54 -12.10
C SER A 24 -17.52 -7.07 -11.67
N TYR A 25 -16.63 -6.59 -10.79
CA TYR A 25 -16.67 -5.18 -10.40
C TYR A 25 -16.38 -4.25 -11.59
N ARG A 26 -15.43 -4.61 -12.46
CA ARG A 26 -15.12 -3.81 -13.67
C ARG A 26 -16.28 -3.80 -14.65
N PHE A 27 -16.99 -4.93 -14.77
CA PHE A 27 -18.19 -5.02 -15.60
C PHE A 27 -19.29 -4.10 -15.06
N ILE A 28 -19.62 -4.21 -13.77
CA ILE A 28 -20.63 -3.38 -13.10
C ILE A 28 -20.28 -1.89 -13.19
N ALA A 29 -19.03 -1.52 -12.88
CA ALA A 29 -18.60 -0.12 -12.92
C ALA A 29 -18.74 0.49 -14.32
N ARG A 30 -18.46 -0.30 -15.37
CA ARG A 30 -18.62 0.15 -16.76
C ARG A 30 -20.10 0.28 -17.15
N GLU A 31 -20.90 -0.74 -16.85
CA GLU A 31 -22.31 -0.78 -17.23
C GLU A 31 -23.12 0.34 -16.55
N LEU A 32 -22.78 0.65 -15.31
CA LEU A 32 -23.43 1.70 -14.52
C LEU A 32 -22.76 3.07 -14.68
N ASN A 33 -21.75 3.20 -15.54
CA ASN A 33 -20.97 4.41 -15.75
C ASN A 33 -20.45 5.05 -14.43
N ILE A 34 -19.98 4.20 -13.52
CA ILE A 34 -19.45 4.61 -12.22
C ILE A 34 -17.98 4.99 -12.39
N ASP A 35 -17.67 6.26 -12.15
CA ASP A 35 -16.29 6.71 -12.02
C ASP A 35 -15.72 6.27 -10.66
N LEU A 36 -14.73 5.37 -10.71
CA LEU A 36 -14.06 4.85 -9.51
C LEU A 36 -12.80 5.68 -9.26
N PRO A 37 -12.79 6.55 -8.22
CA PRO A 37 -11.62 7.37 -7.94
C PRO A 37 -10.43 6.49 -7.54
N LEU A 38 -9.23 6.93 -7.90
CA LEU A 38 -8.00 6.29 -7.47
C LEU A 38 -7.96 6.24 -5.94
N THR A 39 -7.63 5.06 -5.41
CA THR A 39 -7.46 4.91 -3.96
C THR A 39 -6.12 5.51 -3.57
N ASP A 40 -6.16 6.49 -2.68
CA ASP A 40 -4.98 7.07 -2.06
C ASP A 40 -4.26 6.03 -1.19
N PRO A 41 -2.99 5.68 -1.47
CA PRO A 41 -2.19 4.75 -0.66
C PRO A 41 -2.13 5.11 0.82
N ALA A 42 -2.13 6.41 1.16
CA ALA A 42 -2.02 6.85 2.56
C ALA A 42 -3.16 6.33 3.44
N LYS A 43 -4.34 6.06 2.85
CA LYS A 43 -5.50 5.52 3.56
C LYS A 43 -5.31 4.10 4.07
N TYR A 44 -4.34 3.35 3.55
CA TYR A 44 -4.02 2.01 4.05
C TYR A 44 -3.10 2.04 5.27
N VAL A 45 -2.32 3.11 5.46
CA VAL A 45 -1.28 3.21 6.50
C VAL A 45 -1.83 2.97 7.92
N PRO A 46 -2.97 3.56 8.33
CA PRO A 46 -3.50 3.33 9.67
C PRO A 46 -3.82 1.85 9.93
N ARG A 47 -4.35 1.13 8.95
CA ARG A 47 -4.70 -0.30 9.09
C ARG A 47 -3.43 -1.16 9.12
N PHE A 48 -2.62 -1.07 8.07
CA PHE A 48 -1.39 -1.87 7.93
C PHE A 48 -0.43 -1.62 9.09
N GLY A 49 -0.24 -0.37 9.49
CA GLY A 49 0.61 -0.02 10.61
C GLY A 49 0.08 -0.55 11.95
N SER A 50 -1.24 -0.60 12.14
CA SER A 50 -1.82 -1.19 13.35
C SER A 50 -1.65 -2.71 13.38
N GLU A 51 -1.80 -3.38 12.24
CA GLU A 51 -1.54 -4.82 12.10
C GLU A 51 -0.07 -5.18 12.34
N LEU A 52 0.85 -4.30 11.91
CA LEU A 52 2.29 -4.43 12.15
C LEU A 52 2.73 -3.94 13.54
N ASN A 53 1.80 -3.43 14.35
CA ASN A 53 2.05 -2.87 15.68
C ASN A 53 3.19 -1.82 15.67
N ILE A 54 3.15 -0.87 14.72
CA ILE A 54 4.09 0.25 14.64
C ILE A 54 3.52 1.51 15.30
N SER A 55 4.40 2.39 15.77
CA SER A 55 4.03 3.63 16.45
C SER A 55 3.25 4.60 15.57
N GLY A 56 2.63 5.60 16.21
CA GLY A 56 2.01 6.72 15.50
C GLY A 56 3.02 7.52 14.68
N GLU A 57 4.24 7.69 15.19
CA GLU A 57 5.33 8.40 14.51
C GLU A 57 5.73 7.67 13.21
N ALA A 58 5.91 6.35 13.25
CA ALA A 58 6.18 5.55 12.07
C ALA A 58 5.04 5.60 11.03
N LYS A 59 3.77 5.71 11.47
CA LYS A 59 2.62 5.88 10.56
C LYS A 59 2.64 7.26 9.89
N VAL A 60 2.96 8.32 10.63
CA VAL A 60 3.10 9.68 10.09
C VAL A 60 4.21 9.72 9.06
N GLU A 61 5.38 9.18 9.40
CA GLU A 61 6.52 9.07 8.48
C GLU A 61 6.14 8.31 7.19
N ALA A 62 5.43 7.19 7.30
CA ALA A 62 4.97 6.43 6.13
C ALA A 62 4.02 7.26 5.23
N MET A 63 3.13 8.06 5.83
CA MET A 63 2.25 8.96 5.07
C MET A 63 3.03 10.08 4.37
N GLU A 64 4.07 10.62 5.01
CA GLU A 64 4.95 11.61 4.39
C GLU A 64 5.73 11.04 3.20
N ILE A 65 6.25 9.82 3.33
CA ILE A 65 6.94 9.11 2.23
C ILE A 65 5.98 8.91 1.05
N ILE A 66 4.73 8.55 1.31
CA ILE A 66 3.70 8.40 0.26
C ILE A 66 3.45 9.74 -0.44
N ARG A 67 3.31 10.83 0.32
CA ARG A 67 3.10 12.17 -0.23
C ARG A 67 4.25 12.57 -1.16
N LYS A 68 5.49 12.43 -0.70
CA LYS A 68 6.69 12.71 -1.51
C LYS A 68 6.73 11.84 -2.77
N ALA A 69 6.42 10.55 -2.66
CA ALA A 69 6.37 9.65 -3.81
C ALA A 69 5.27 10.01 -4.83
N GLN A 70 4.15 10.58 -4.38
CA GLN A 70 3.10 11.10 -5.27
C GLN A 70 3.52 12.37 -5.99
N GLU A 71 4.22 13.27 -5.30
CA GLU A 71 4.77 14.53 -5.87
C GLU A 71 5.79 14.23 -6.98
N GLU A 72 6.67 13.25 -6.75
CA GLU A 72 7.63 12.73 -7.73
C GLU A 72 7.00 11.77 -8.77
N LYS A 73 5.67 11.61 -8.77
CA LYS A 73 4.91 10.75 -9.70
C LYS A 73 5.31 9.26 -9.71
N LEU A 74 6.00 8.78 -8.68
CA LEU A 74 6.49 7.40 -8.53
C LEU A 74 5.36 6.37 -8.32
N THR A 75 4.16 6.83 -7.95
CA THR A 75 3.01 5.97 -7.65
C THR A 75 2.14 5.64 -8.87
N SER A 76 2.39 6.27 -10.02
CA SER A 76 1.52 6.19 -11.20
C SER A 76 1.46 4.77 -11.79
N GLY A 77 0.24 4.27 -12.01
CA GLY A 77 -0.02 2.94 -12.58
C GLY A 77 0.41 1.78 -11.68
N LYS A 78 0.71 2.03 -10.40
CA LYS A 78 1.12 1.00 -9.43
C LYS A 78 0.01 0.71 -8.43
N SER A 79 0.05 -0.49 -7.84
CA SER A 79 -0.91 -0.87 -6.79
C SER A 79 -0.79 0.05 -5.58
N PRO A 80 -1.87 0.72 -5.15
CA PRO A 80 -1.86 1.56 -3.95
C PRO A 80 -1.45 0.80 -2.69
N SER A 81 -1.86 -0.46 -2.56
CA SER A 81 -1.46 -1.31 -1.43
C SER A 81 0.05 -1.54 -1.41
N GLY A 82 0.65 -1.82 -2.58
CA GLY A 82 2.09 -2.03 -2.69
C GLY A 82 2.91 -0.76 -2.40
N THR A 83 2.39 0.41 -2.77
CA THR A 83 3.00 1.71 -2.41
C THR A 83 2.95 1.94 -0.90
N ALA A 84 1.79 1.72 -0.27
CA ALA A 84 1.64 1.86 1.17
C ALA A 84 2.56 0.88 1.94
N ALA A 85 2.64 -0.37 1.48
CA ALA A 85 3.54 -1.38 2.03
C ALA A 85 5.01 -0.93 1.97
N ALA A 86 5.48 -0.45 0.82
CA ALA A 86 6.85 0.02 0.69
C ALA A 86 7.16 1.24 1.58
N ALA A 87 6.23 2.20 1.65
CA ALA A 87 6.40 3.37 2.50
C ALA A 87 6.44 3.01 3.99
N ILE A 88 5.60 2.08 4.43
CA ILE A 88 5.65 1.55 5.81
C ILE A 88 6.97 0.85 6.07
N TYR A 89 7.44 0.01 5.14
CA TYR A 89 8.74 -0.65 5.29
C TYR A 89 9.87 0.38 5.47
N ILE A 90 9.92 1.42 4.65
CA ILE A 90 10.89 2.51 4.78
C ILE A 90 10.75 3.21 6.15
N ALA A 91 9.54 3.56 6.56
CA ALA A 91 9.29 4.21 7.84
C ALA A 91 9.74 3.37 9.04
N THR A 92 9.53 2.04 8.99
CA THR A 92 10.01 1.12 10.05
C THR A 92 11.53 1.01 10.11
N LEU A 93 12.22 1.20 8.98
CA LEU A 93 13.68 1.28 8.97
C LEU A 93 14.16 2.58 9.61
N LYS A 94 13.53 3.72 9.28
CA LYS A 94 13.91 5.06 9.80
C LYS A 94 13.61 5.25 11.29
N SER A 95 12.50 4.70 11.78
CA SER A 95 12.07 4.79 13.18
C SER A 95 12.76 3.78 14.11
N GLY A 96 13.58 2.87 13.58
CA GLY A 96 14.16 1.77 14.35
C GLY A 96 13.17 0.65 14.70
N GLU A 97 11.89 0.78 14.33
CA GLU A 97 10.84 -0.23 14.55
C GLU A 97 10.84 -1.31 13.46
N ARG A 98 12.01 -1.87 13.15
CA ARG A 98 12.21 -2.73 11.97
C ARG A 98 11.13 -3.81 11.84
N ARG A 99 10.58 -3.90 10.63
CA ARG A 99 9.75 -5.01 10.17
C ARG A 99 10.39 -5.63 8.94
N THR A 100 10.18 -6.92 8.76
CA THR A 100 10.65 -7.64 7.57
C THR A 100 9.76 -7.33 6.38
N GLN A 101 10.31 -7.43 5.16
CA GLN A 101 9.52 -7.30 3.93
C GLN A 101 8.36 -8.30 3.89
N ARG A 102 8.54 -9.48 4.49
CA ARG A 102 7.52 -10.53 4.60
C ARG A 102 6.34 -10.11 5.49
N GLU A 103 6.61 -9.55 6.66
CA GLU A 103 5.55 -9.07 7.57
C GLU A 103 4.74 -7.97 6.90
N VAL A 104 5.43 -7.00 6.28
CA VAL A 104 4.78 -5.88 5.60
C VAL A 104 3.99 -6.34 4.37
N ALA A 105 4.54 -7.28 3.60
CA ALA A 105 3.86 -7.88 2.46
C ALA A 105 2.56 -8.59 2.88
N LYS A 106 2.61 -9.34 3.99
CA LYS A 106 1.44 -10.02 4.54
C LYS A 106 0.35 -9.04 4.96
N ALA A 107 0.69 -8.00 5.72
CA ALA A 107 -0.30 -7.00 6.18
C ALA A 107 -0.98 -6.24 5.04
N ALA A 108 -0.32 -6.14 3.89
CA ALA A 108 -0.79 -5.41 2.72
C ALA A 108 -1.39 -6.31 1.61
N ASP A 109 -1.48 -7.63 1.82
CA ASP A 109 -1.93 -8.59 0.81
C ASP A 109 -1.18 -8.47 -0.53
N VAL A 110 0.15 -8.30 -0.45
CA VAL A 110 1.04 -8.23 -1.62
C VAL A 110 2.18 -9.23 -1.50
N THR A 111 2.94 -9.41 -2.57
CA THR A 111 4.13 -10.26 -2.55
C THR A 111 5.34 -9.51 -2.00
N GLU A 112 6.28 -10.24 -1.37
CA GLU A 112 7.56 -9.67 -0.91
C GLU A 112 8.32 -8.96 -2.03
N VAL A 113 8.29 -9.52 -3.24
CA VAL A 113 8.92 -8.93 -4.42
C VAL A 113 8.26 -7.59 -4.79
N THR A 114 6.95 -7.45 -4.58
CA THR A 114 6.25 -6.18 -4.78
C THR A 114 6.75 -5.13 -3.79
N VAL A 115 6.87 -5.48 -2.51
CA VAL A 115 7.42 -4.58 -1.48
C VAL A 115 8.85 -4.18 -1.83
N ARG A 116 9.70 -5.15 -2.17
CA ARG A 116 11.11 -4.93 -2.52
C ARG A 116 11.31 -4.00 -3.71
N ASN A 117 10.61 -4.27 -4.83
CA ASN A 117 10.73 -3.47 -6.04
C ASN A 117 10.24 -2.05 -5.83
N ARG A 118 9.22 -1.86 -4.99
CA ARG A 118 8.69 -0.53 -4.66
C ARG A 118 9.60 0.21 -3.70
N TYR A 119 10.07 -0.46 -2.66
CA TYR A 119 11.09 0.05 -1.75
C TYR A 119 12.30 0.57 -2.51
N ASN A 120 12.91 -0.25 -3.38
CA ASN A 120 14.09 0.15 -4.14
C ASN A 120 13.82 1.41 -4.97
N LYS A 121 12.68 1.47 -5.67
CA LYS A 121 12.36 2.63 -6.52
C LYS A 121 12.08 3.90 -5.72
N ILE A 122 11.40 3.78 -4.58
CA ILE A 122 11.12 4.92 -3.70
C ILE A 122 12.42 5.37 -3.02
N ALA A 123 13.27 4.44 -2.60
CA ALA A 123 14.54 4.74 -1.95
C ALA A 123 15.55 5.40 -2.89
N GLU A 124 15.68 4.89 -4.12
CA GLU A 124 16.59 5.41 -5.15
C GLU A 124 16.22 6.81 -5.62
N GLU A 125 14.93 7.17 -5.63
CA GLU A 125 14.50 8.50 -6.08
C GLU A 125 14.42 9.51 -4.93
N LEU A 126 14.20 9.05 -3.69
CA LEU A 126 14.19 9.88 -2.49
C LEU A 126 15.57 9.90 -1.80
N ASP A 127 16.65 9.68 -2.57
CA ASP A 127 18.07 9.42 -2.22
C ASP A 127 18.77 10.47 -1.33
N ALA A 128 18.04 11.43 -0.75
CA ALA A 128 18.58 12.49 0.11
C ALA A 128 18.24 12.36 1.61
N GLU A 129 17.23 11.58 2.01
CA GLU A 129 16.73 11.59 3.41
C GLU A 129 16.48 10.21 4.04
N ILE A 130 16.81 9.14 3.33
CA ILE A 130 16.70 7.76 3.85
C ILE A 130 18.12 7.25 4.17
N LYS A 131 18.80 7.94 5.09
CA LYS A 131 19.94 7.33 5.79
C LYS A 131 19.38 6.34 6.80
N VAL A 132 19.29 5.07 6.39
CA VAL A 132 19.12 3.93 7.32
C VAL A 132 20.45 3.64 8.01
#